data_AF-A0A3B8Z6A3-F1
#
_entry.id   AF-A0A3B8Z6A3-F1
#
_cell.length_a   1.000
_cell.length_b   1.000
_cell.length_c   1.000
_cell.angle_alpha   90.00
_cell.angle_beta   90.00
_cell.angle_gamma   90.00
#
_symmetry.space_group_name_H-M   'P 1'
#
loop_
_entity.id
_entity.type
_entity.pdbx_description
1 polymer ?
#
loop_
_entity_poly.entity_id
_entity_poly.type
_entity_poly.pdbx_seq_one_letter_code
_entity_poly.pdbx_strand_id
1 'polypeptide(L)'
;MKKIPTVLTVLFLLGLVSTGDSLAADRLPDIFTLPGDRAFVPEGSSVQRNLASASKELARLSTSFEKCHSKGVRNVAKGKPHKLESCLGRAQARFESKLRTIENKGDGLPGCANFRQMALAIGLDRQSLNAQQYCASPAGAMVDGPILY
;
A
#
# COMPACT_ATOMS: atom_id res chain seq x y z
N MET A 1 -28.80 -34.42 -23.69
CA MET A 1 -27.79 -34.14 -24.74
C MET A 1 -28.22 -32.90 -25.53
N LYS A 2 -27.24 -32.05 -25.89
CA LYS A 2 -27.31 -30.86 -26.77
C LYS A 2 -27.90 -29.60 -26.14
N LYS A 3 -27.32 -28.40 -26.27
CA LYS A 3 -25.99 -27.86 -26.66
C LYS A 3 -26.13 -26.35 -26.40
N ILE A 4 -25.13 -25.72 -25.80
CA ILE A 4 -24.99 -24.25 -25.74
C ILE A 4 -24.73 -23.73 -27.16
N PRO A 5 -25.21 -22.53 -27.52
CA PRO A 5 -24.45 -21.68 -28.43
C PRO A 5 -24.16 -20.31 -27.82
N THR A 6 -22.86 -20.05 -27.78
CA THR A 6 -22.13 -18.80 -27.62
C THR A 6 -22.33 -17.91 -28.84
N VAL A 7 -22.88 -16.70 -28.70
CA VAL A 7 -22.75 -15.54 -29.62
C VAL A 7 -23.13 -14.30 -28.76
N LEU A 8 -22.36 -13.22 -28.63
CA LEU A 8 -22.10 -12.23 -29.67
C LEU A 8 -20.96 -11.29 -29.25
N THR A 9 -19.96 -11.19 -30.12
CA THR A 9 -18.89 -10.18 -30.17
C THR A 9 -19.46 -8.86 -30.69
N VAL A 10 -19.06 -7.71 -30.11
CA VAL A 10 -19.01 -6.44 -30.86
C VAL A 10 -17.71 -5.71 -30.54
N LEU A 11 -16.82 -5.73 -31.52
CA LEU A 11 -15.64 -4.88 -31.67
C LEU A 11 -16.12 -3.54 -32.24
N PHE A 12 -15.85 -2.42 -31.59
CA PHE A 12 -15.97 -1.10 -32.23
C PHE A 12 -14.67 -0.33 -32.04
N LEU A 13 -13.82 -0.43 -33.06
CA LEU A 13 -12.72 0.49 -33.35
C LEU A 13 -13.33 1.66 -34.12
N LEU A 14 -13.31 2.86 -33.55
CA LEU A 14 -13.36 4.11 -34.31
C LEU A 14 -12.33 5.07 -33.71
N GLY A 15 -11.36 5.44 -34.53
CA GLY A 15 -10.44 6.51 -34.23
C GLY A 15 -11.14 7.86 -34.30
N LEU A 16 -10.75 8.76 -33.40
CA LEU A 16 -10.74 10.19 -33.68
C LEU A 16 -9.29 10.64 -33.63
N VAL A 17 -8.77 11.01 -34.81
CA VAL A 17 -7.74 12.04 -34.92
C VAL A 17 -8.42 13.35 -34.54
N SER A 18 -7.99 13.96 -33.44
CA SER A 18 -8.23 15.39 -33.21
C SER A 18 -6.89 16.09 -33.18
N THR A 19 -6.76 17.02 -34.11
CA THR A 19 -5.77 18.09 -34.19
C THR A 19 -5.66 18.84 -32.88
N GLY A 20 -4.46 19.36 -32.61
CA GLY A 20 -4.08 19.92 -31.32
C GLY A 20 -4.90 21.11 -30.88
N ASP A 21 -5.02 21.21 -29.55
CA ASP A 21 -4.99 22.48 -28.83
C ASP A 21 -4.12 22.28 -27.58
N SER A 22 -3.05 23.06 -27.54
CA SER A 22 -2.19 23.23 -26.38
C SER A 22 -2.92 24.07 -25.33
N LEU A 23 -2.60 23.84 -24.04
CA LEU A 23 -2.90 24.70 -22.87
C LEU A 23 -4.29 24.55 -22.21
N ALA A 24 -4.49 23.47 -21.44
CA ALA A 24 -5.38 23.46 -20.27
C ALA A 24 -4.98 22.35 -19.28
N ALA A 25 -3.77 22.44 -18.73
CA ALA A 25 -3.43 21.76 -17.49
C ALA A 25 -4.02 22.60 -16.35
N ASP A 26 -5.17 22.25 -15.77
CA ASP A 26 -5.50 22.80 -14.44
C ASP A 26 -6.57 22.09 -13.58
N ARG A 27 -7.26 21.03 -14.05
CA ARG A 27 -8.16 20.28 -13.14
C ARG A 27 -8.42 18.85 -13.60
N LEU A 28 -8.16 17.85 -12.73
CA LEU A 28 -8.68 16.50 -12.96
C LEU A 28 -10.22 16.54 -12.89
N PRO A 29 -10.91 15.68 -13.65
CA PRO A 29 -12.36 15.58 -13.55
C PRO A 29 -12.81 15.29 -12.11
N ASP A 30 -14.00 15.78 -11.71
CA ASP A 30 -14.51 15.64 -10.34
C ASP A 30 -14.68 14.15 -9.91
N ILE A 31 -14.73 13.19 -10.83
CA ILE A 31 -14.70 11.74 -10.49
C ILE A 31 -13.42 11.32 -9.75
N PHE A 32 -12.33 12.08 -9.88
CA PHE A 32 -11.04 11.80 -9.27
C PHE A 32 -10.75 12.63 -8.02
N THR A 33 -11.67 13.52 -7.61
CA THR A 33 -11.47 14.47 -6.51
C THR A 33 -12.71 14.60 -5.65
N LEU A 34 -12.54 14.97 -4.37
CA LEU A 34 -13.69 15.34 -3.54
C LEU A 34 -14.07 16.81 -3.81
N PRO A 35 -15.34 17.22 -3.57
CA PRO A 35 -15.73 18.61 -3.69
C PRO A 35 -14.84 19.53 -2.84
N GLY A 36 -14.12 20.44 -3.51
CA GLY A 36 -13.19 21.39 -2.87
C GLY A 36 -11.70 21.03 -2.99
N ASP A 37 -11.37 19.85 -3.51
CA ASP A 37 -9.98 19.45 -3.74
C ASP A 37 -9.38 20.16 -4.97
N ARG A 38 -8.07 20.44 -4.89
CA ARG A 38 -7.27 20.79 -6.07
C ARG A 38 -6.51 19.55 -6.53
N ALA A 39 -6.73 19.17 -7.77
CA ALA A 39 -6.14 17.98 -8.35
C ALA A 39 -4.79 18.30 -9.00
N PHE A 40 -3.73 17.63 -8.56
CA PHE A 40 -2.41 17.74 -9.17
C PHE A 40 -2.19 16.58 -10.15
N VAL A 41 -2.05 16.88 -11.43
CA VAL A 41 -1.53 15.92 -12.42
C VAL A 41 -0.01 16.09 -12.44
N PRO A 42 0.79 15.06 -12.09
CA PRO A 42 2.22 15.20 -12.16
C PRO A 42 2.67 15.44 -13.59
N GLU A 43 3.16 16.65 -13.88
CA GLU A 43 3.81 16.99 -15.15
C GLU A 43 5.18 16.31 -15.17
N GLY A 44 5.24 15.08 -15.65
CA GLY A 44 6.49 14.36 -15.81
C GLY A 44 6.40 12.89 -15.45
N SER A 45 6.92 12.06 -16.36
CA SER A 45 6.97 10.61 -16.18
C SER A 45 7.82 10.18 -14.96
N SER A 46 8.74 11.02 -14.48
CA SER A 46 9.59 10.79 -13.31
C SER A 46 8.83 10.82 -11.99
N VAL A 47 7.99 11.83 -11.76
CA VAL A 47 7.16 11.95 -10.54
C VAL A 47 6.19 10.77 -10.46
N GLN A 48 5.54 10.41 -11.58
CA GLN A 48 4.67 9.23 -11.64
C GLN A 48 5.44 7.92 -11.33
N ARG A 49 6.64 7.74 -11.89
CA ARG A 49 7.50 6.58 -11.57
C ARG A 49 7.93 6.55 -10.10
N ASN A 50 8.22 7.70 -9.51
CA ASN A 50 8.58 7.81 -8.09
C ASN A 50 7.39 7.50 -7.18
N LEU A 51 6.20 8.01 -7.51
CA LEU A 51 4.96 7.69 -6.83
C LEU A 51 4.69 6.17 -6.87
N ALA A 52 4.75 5.56 -8.06
CA ALA A 52 4.58 4.12 -8.21
C ALA A 52 5.63 3.31 -7.42
N SER A 53 6.87 3.80 -7.37
CA SER A 53 7.94 3.18 -6.58
C SER A 53 7.65 3.24 -5.08
N ALA A 54 7.19 4.38 -4.57
CA ALA A 54 6.85 4.54 -3.16
C ALA A 54 5.63 3.70 -2.77
N SER A 55 4.61 3.63 -3.64
CA SER A 55 3.44 2.75 -3.45
C SER A 55 3.84 1.27 -3.41
N LYS A 56 4.80 0.86 -4.25
CA LYS A 56 5.36 -0.50 -4.22
C LYS A 56 6.07 -0.80 -2.90
N GLU A 57 6.78 0.17 -2.33
CA GLU A 57 7.42 0.00 -1.02
C GLU A 57 6.40 -0.05 0.12
N LEU A 58 5.29 0.69 0.05
CA LEU A 58 4.17 0.54 1.01
C LEU A 58 3.57 -0.88 0.95
N ALA A 59 3.30 -1.40 -0.24
CA ALA A 59 2.78 -2.77 -0.39
C ALA A 59 3.74 -3.83 0.19
N ARG A 60 5.05 -3.62 0.02
CA ARG A 60 6.10 -4.46 0.62
C ARG A 60 6.15 -4.34 2.13
N LEU A 61 5.92 -3.15 2.69
CA LEU A 61 5.84 -2.94 4.13
C LEU A 61 4.65 -3.71 4.71
N SER A 62 3.45 -3.55 4.14
CA SER A 62 2.24 -4.29 4.54
C SER A 62 2.47 -5.80 4.52
N THR A 63 3.06 -6.32 3.45
CA THR A 63 3.40 -7.75 3.33
C THR A 63 4.42 -8.19 4.38
N SER A 64 5.38 -7.33 4.73
CA SER A 64 6.39 -7.63 5.74
C SER A 64 5.77 -7.69 7.14
N PHE A 65 4.79 -6.85 7.43
CA PHE A 65 4.09 -6.86 8.72
C PHE A 65 3.34 -8.17 8.93
N GLU A 66 2.60 -8.64 7.92
CA GLU A 66 1.94 -9.96 7.98
C GLU A 66 2.94 -11.11 8.19
N LYS A 67 4.07 -11.07 7.48
CA LYS A 67 5.14 -12.06 7.66
C LYS A 67 5.74 -12.01 9.06
N CYS A 68 5.88 -10.84 9.65
CA CYS A 68 6.39 -10.67 11.01
C CYS A 68 5.42 -11.27 12.04
N HIS A 69 4.12 -11.01 11.93
CA HIS A 69 3.10 -11.62 12.79
C HIS A 69 3.07 -13.14 12.62
N SER A 70 2.98 -13.65 11.38
CA SER A 70 2.99 -15.10 11.12
C SER A 70 4.24 -15.79 11.68
N LYS A 71 5.40 -15.15 11.59
CA LYS A 71 6.64 -15.66 12.18
C LYS A 71 6.61 -15.63 13.71
N GLY A 72 6.09 -14.56 14.30
CA GLY A 72 5.92 -14.41 15.75
C GLY A 72 5.06 -15.52 16.33
N VAL A 73 3.87 -15.73 15.77
CA VAL A 73 2.95 -16.82 16.14
C VAL A 73 3.63 -18.18 16.04
N ARG A 74 4.34 -18.43 14.93
CA ARG A 74 5.05 -19.70 14.72
C ARG A 74 6.20 -19.91 15.70
N ASN A 75 6.83 -18.85 16.18
CA ASN A 75 7.85 -18.93 17.22
C ASN A 75 7.20 -19.25 18.59
N VAL A 76 6.11 -18.58 18.95
CA VAL A 76 5.35 -18.83 20.18
C VAL A 76 4.89 -20.28 20.24
N ALA A 77 4.29 -20.79 19.15
CA ALA A 77 3.86 -22.19 19.04
C ALA A 77 5.01 -23.21 19.19
N LYS A 78 6.27 -22.77 19.10
CA LYS A 78 7.48 -23.60 19.27
C LYS A 78 8.21 -23.32 20.58
N GLY A 79 7.63 -22.55 21.51
CA GLY A 79 8.29 -22.13 22.75
C GLY A 79 9.51 -21.25 22.54
N LYS A 80 9.59 -20.53 21.40
CA LYS A 80 10.70 -19.63 21.07
C LYS A 80 10.27 -18.17 21.28
N PRO A 81 11.22 -17.25 21.56
CA PRO A 81 10.91 -15.82 21.58
C PRO A 81 10.22 -15.37 20.28
N HIS A 82 9.09 -14.69 20.39
CA HIS A 82 8.26 -14.26 19.26
C HIS A 82 9.03 -13.30 18.31
N LYS A 83 9.83 -12.37 18.86
CA LYS A 83 10.66 -11.39 18.13
C LYS A 83 9.86 -10.43 17.23
N LEU A 84 8.57 -10.23 17.51
CA LEU A 84 7.66 -9.43 16.68
C LEU A 84 8.15 -7.99 16.52
N GLU A 85 8.37 -7.28 17.64
CA GLU A 85 8.81 -5.88 17.64
C GLU A 85 10.09 -5.67 16.83
N SER A 86 11.08 -6.55 17.03
CA SER A 86 12.34 -6.49 16.26
C SER A 86 12.10 -6.68 14.75
N CYS A 87 11.11 -7.48 14.38
CA CYS A 87 10.78 -7.75 12.98
C CYS A 87 10.08 -6.55 12.34
N LEU A 88 9.08 -5.99 13.04
CA LEU A 88 8.34 -4.80 12.61
C LEU A 88 9.27 -3.60 12.48
N GLY A 89 10.12 -3.34 13.49
CA GLY A 89 11.10 -2.26 13.45
C GLY A 89 12.07 -2.35 12.27
N ARG A 90 12.56 -3.56 11.94
CA ARG A 90 13.41 -3.77 10.74
C ARG A 90 12.64 -3.52 9.44
N ALA A 91 11.38 -3.92 9.36
CA ALA A 91 10.55 -3.67 8.19
C ALA A 91 10.31 -2.17 7.99
N GLN A 92 9.99 -1.46 9.08
CA GLN A 92 9.80 0.00 9.09
C GLN A 92 11.08 0.74 8.67
N ALA A 93 12.22 0.42 9.28
CA ALA A 93 13.50 1.04 8.94
C ALA A 93 13.89 0.82 7.47
N ARG A 94 13.60 -0.37 6.92
CA ARG A 94 13.82 -0.67 5.49
C ARG A 94 12.93 0.19 4.61
N PHE A 95 11.65 0.32 4.94
CA PHE A 95 10.73 1.19 4.20
C PHE A 95 11.19 2.64 4.23
N GLU A 96 11.52 3.18 5.40
CA GLU A 96 11.98 4.56 5.55
C GLU A 96 13.26 4.85 4.76
N SER A 97 14.20 3.89 4.74
CA SER A 97 15.41 4.00 3.94
C SER A 97 15.11 4.06 2.44
N LYS A 98 14.19 3.22 1.96
CA LYS A 98 13.75 3.24 0.56
C LYS A 98 12.96 4.49 0.21
N LEU A 99 12.10 4.96 1.11
CA LEU A 99 11.35 6.19 0.92
C LEU A 99 12.30 7.40 0.81
N ARG A 100 13.27 7.53 1.72
CA ARG A 100 14.32 8.58 1.64
C ARG A 100 15.09 8.53 0.31
N THR A 101 15.38 7.33 -0.20
CA THR A 101 16.05 7.16 -1.50
C THR A 101 15.19 7.72 -2.65
N ILE A 102 13.86 7.60 -2.56
CA ILE A 102 12.93 8.12 -3.57
C ILE A 102 12.76 9.64 -3.40
N GLU A 103 12.61 10.11 -2.17
CA GLU A 103 12.51 11.54 -1.81
C GLU A 103 13.73 12.33 -2.32
N ASN A 104 14.93 11.74 -2.27
CA ASN A 104 16.18 12.37 -2.71
C ASN A 104 16.41 12.35 -4.23
N LYS A 105 15.50 11.82 -5.04
CA LYS A 105 15.60 11.91 -6.51
C LYS A 105 15.26 13.33 -6.96
N GLY A 106 15.75 13.76 -8.13
CA GLY A 106 15.56 15.13 -8.64
C GLY A 106 14.12 15.66 -8.52
N ASP A 107 13.16 14.93 -9.08
CA ASP A 107 11.74 15.33 -9.01
C ASP A 107 10.99 14.77 -7.78
N GLY A 108 11.69 14.04 -6.91
CA GLY A 108 11.19 13.55 -5.62
C GLY A 108 9.80 12.90 -5.65
N LEU A 109 9.01 13.19 -4.61
CA LEU A 109 7.59 12.85 -4.48
C LEU A 109 6.77 14.14 -4.51
N PRO A 110 5.50 14.10 -4.98
CA PRO A 110 4.64 15.27 -4.93
C PRO A 110 4.36 15.68 -3.48
N GLY A 111 4.28 16.98 -3.21
CA GLY A 111 4.12 17.51 -1.84
C GLY A 111 2.84 17.08 -1.11
N CYS A 112 1.82 16.64 -1.85
CA CYS A 112 0.60 16.08 -1.27
C CYS A 112 0.74 14.63 -0.78
N ALA A 113 1.80 13.91 -1.17
CA ALA A 113 1.95 12.49 -0.85
C ALA A 113 2.66 12.28 0.51
N ASN A 114 1.90 11.82 1.51
CA ASN A 114 2.44 11.47 2.82
C ASN A 114 2.55 9.95 3.03
N PHE A 115 3.56 9.36 2.39
CA PHE A 115 3.83 7.92 2.49
C PHE A 115 4.18 7.45 3.91
N ARG A 116 4.68 8.35 4.78
CA ARG A 116 4.98 8.02 6.18
C ARG A 116 3.70 7.83 7.00
N GLN A 117 2.72 8.70 6.82
CA GLN A 117 1.42 8.57 7.48
C GLN A 117 0.65 7.34 6.95
N MET A 118 0.72 7.07 5.65
CA MET A 118 0.15 5.85 5.07
C MET A 118 0.79 4.59 5.64
N ALA A 119 2.12 4.58 5.84
CA ALA A 119 2.82 3.46 6.47
C ALA A 119 2.36 3.22 7.92
N LEU A 120 2.17 4.29 8.70
CA LEU A 120 1.62 4.20 10.05
C LEU A 120 0.21 3.61 10.05
N ALA A 121 -0.67 4.08 9.16
CA ALA A 121 -2.03 3.58 9.04
C ALA A 121 -2.07 2.08 8.68
N ILE A 122 -1.24 1.66 7.71
CA ILE A 122 -1.07 0.24 7.38
C ILE A 122 -0.59 -0.55 8.60
N GLY A 123 0.33 0.00 9.38
CA GLY A 123 0.81 -0.67 10.58
C GLY A 123 -0.28 -0.96 11.60
N LEU A 124 -1.09 0.05 11.91
CA LEU A 124 -2.21 -0.05 12.82
C LEU A 124 -3.30 -1.01 12.29
N ASP A 125 -3.61 -0.93 10.99
CA ASP A 125 -4.56 -1.83 10.32
C ASP A 125 -4.12 -3.29 10.45
N ARG A 126 -2.85 -3.58 10.10
CA ARG A 126 -2.31 -4.94 10.17
C ARG A 126 -2.27 -5.49 11.58
N GLN A 127 -1.94 -4.65 12.57
CA GLN A 127 -1.98 -5.04 13.97
C GLN A 127 -3.41 -5.36 14.43
N SER A 128 -4.40 -4.54 14.04
CA SER A 128 -5.81 -4.76 14.36
C SER A 128 -6.36 -6.05 13.73
N LEU A 129 -6.10 -6.28 12.44
CA LEU A 129 -6.52 -7.49 11.73
C LEU A 129 -5.88 -8.75 12.33
N ASN A 130 -4.59 -8.70 12.66
CA ASN A 130 -3.91 -9.82 13.29
C ASN A 130 -4.47 -10.11 14.70
N ALA A 131 -4.82 -9.09 15.48
CA ALA A 131 -5.46 -9.29 16.78
C ALA A 131 -6.80 -10.06 16.66
N GLN A 132 -7.61 -9.72 15.65
CA GLN A 132 -8.85 -10.45 15.36
C GLN A 132 -8.58 -11.89 14.91
N GLN A 133 -7.59 -12.10 14.04
CA GLN A 133 -7.25 -13.43 13.52
C GLN A 133 -6.79 -14.40 14.61
N TYR A 134 -6.07 -13.92 15.62
CA TYR A 134 -5.60 -14.76 16.73
C TYR A 134 -6.57 -14.82 17.91
N CYS A 135 -7.80 -14.30 17.75
CA CYS A 135 -8.81 -14.20 18.81
C CYS A 135 -8.24 -13.59 20.11
N ALA A 136 -7.33 -12.63 19.98
CA ALA A 136 -6.72 -12.00 21.12
C ALA A 136 -7.79 -11.21 21.89
N SER A 137 -7.98 -11.53 23.17
CA SER A 137 -8.77 -10.69 24.08
C SER A 137 -8.22 -9.25 24.04
N PRO A 138 -9.08 -8.21 24.20
CA PRO A 138 -8.66 -6.80 24.28
C PRO A 138 -7.59 -6.50 25.35
N ALA A 139 -7.26 -7.46 26.23
CA ALA A 139 -6.13 -7.42 27.15
C ALA A 139 -4.75 -7.74 26.51
N GLY A 140 -4.66 -7.94 25.19
CA GLY A 140 -3.38 -8.04 24.48
C GLY A 140 -2.77 -9.44 24.51
N ALA A 141 -3.39 -10.42 23.87
CA ALA A 141 -2.72 -11.69 23.58
C ALA A 141 -1.67 -11.52 22.46
N MET A 142 -0.61 -10.78 22.78
CA MET A 142 0.79 -10.80 22.34
C MET A 142 1.58 -9.75 23.16
N VAL A 143 1.18 -9.43 24.40
CA VAL A 143 2.07 -8.70 25.32
C VAL A 143 3.16 -9.67 25.74
N ASP A 144 4.42 -9.28 25.60
CA ASP A 144 5.58 -10.02 26.08
C ASP A 144 5.36 -10.47 27.54
N GLY A 145 5.07 -11.75 27.73
CA GLY A 145 4.75 -12.31 29.03
C GLY A 145 4.95 -13.83 29.03
N PRO A 146 5.45 -14.40 30.14
CA PRO A 146 5.80 -15.81 30.20
C PRO A 146 4.56 -16.68 29.99
N ILE A 147 4.73 -17.75 29.20
CA ILE A 147 3.74 -18.82 29.04
C ILE A 147 3.50 -19.41 30.43
N LEU A 148 2.31 -19.19 30.98
CA LEU A 148 1.85 -19.95 32.13
C LEU A 148 1.11 -21.18 31.60
N TYR A 149 1.54 -22.34 32.10
CA TYR A 149 1.11 -23.69 31.76
C TYR A 149 -0.40 -23.90 31.78
#